data_AF-A0A1T3VS31-F1
#
_entry.id   AF-A0A1T3VS31-F1
#
_cell.length_a   1.000
_cell.length_b   1.000
_cell.length_c   1.000
_cell.angle_alpha   90.00
_cell.angle_beta   90.00
_cell.angle_gamma   90.00
#
_symmetry.space_group_name_H-M   'P 1'
#
loop_
_entity.id
_entity.type
_entity.pdbx_description
1 polymer ?
#
loop_
_entity_poly.entity_id
_entity_poly.type
_entity_poly.pdbx_seq_one_letter_code
_entity_poly.pdbx_strand_id
1 'polypeptide(L)' 'ATGGSAQPAPVTLSVHAYSPPLSAMSYYEVTERNTLRRNRTELTDAPEG' A
#
# COMPACT_ATOMS: atom_id res chain seq x y z
N ALA A 1 -9.74 55.35 -5.08
CA ALA A 1 -9.60 54.00 -4.51
C ALA A 1 -9.81 53.00 -5.64
N THR A 2 -8.75 52.37 -6.13
CA THR A 2 -8.81 51.44 -7.27
C THR A 2 -8.43 50.07 -6.76
N GLY A 3 -9.42 49.19 -6.60
CA GLY A 3 -9.22 47.82 -6.14
C GLY A 3 -8.64 46.97 -7.26
N GLY A 4 -7.43 46.43 -7.05
CA GLY A 4 -6.86 45.42 -7.94
C GLY A 4 -7.51 44.07 -7.69
N SER A 5 -8.21 43.52 -8.68
CA SER A 5 -8.68 42.14 -8.66
C SER A 5 -7.51 41.22 -9.01
N ALA A 6 -6.80 40.73 -7.99
CA ALA A 6 -5.80 39.68 -8.17
C ALA A 6 -6.50 38.39 -8.61
N GLN A 7 -6.26 37.96 -9.85
CA GLN A 7 -6.76 36.69 -10.37
C GLN A 7 -6.13 35.54 -9.56
N PRO A 8 -6.90 34.58 -9.02
CA PRO A 8 -6.32 33.45 -8.29
C PRO A 8 -5.44 32.64 -9.25
N ALA A 9 -4.18 32.40 -8.86
CA ALA A 9 -3.32 31.48 -9.58
C ALA A 9 -3.93 30.06 -9.57
N PRO A 10 -3.75 29.26 -10.63
CA PRO A 10 -4.30 27.90 -10.67
C PRO A 10 -3.67 27.05 -9.57
N VAL A 11 -4.51 26.43 -8.74
CA VAL A 11 -4.09 25.49 -7.70
C VAL A 11 -3.86 24.13 -8.35
N THR A 12 -2.62 23.66 -8.32
CA THR A 12 -2.29 22.29 -8.75
C THR A 12 -2.40 21.35 -7.55
N LEU A 13 -3.26 20.33 -7.66
CA LEU A 13 -3.44 19.27 -6.66
C LEU A 13 -2.93 17.94 -7.23
N SER A 14 -1.98 17.31 -6.54
CA SER A 14 -1.51 15.96 -6.83
C SER A 14 -2.02 14.99 -5.78
N VAL A 15 -2.73 13.95 -6.21
CA VAL A 15 -3.21 12.87 -5.33
C VAL A 15 -2.33 11.64 -5.55
N HIS A 16 -1.67 11.20 -4.49
CA HIS A 16 -0.97 9.91 -4.46
C HIS A 16 -1.79 8.95 -3.60
N ALA A 17 -2.57 8.09 -4.25
CA ALA A 17 -3.28 7.02 -3.57
C ALA A 17 -2.36 5.81 -3.43
N TYR A 18 -2.09 5.42 -2.20
CA TYR A 18 -1.51 4.12 -1.89
C TYR A 18 -2.66 3.28 -1.35
N SER A 19 -2.84 2.08 -1.90
CA SER A 19 -3.72 1.08 -1.30
C SER A 19 -3.30 0.87 0.17
N PRO A 20 -4.22 0.41 1.04
CA PRO A 20 -3.83 -0.09 2.36
C PRO A 20 -2.59 -0.99 2.21
N PRO A 21 -1.63 -0.93 3.15
CA PRO A 21 -0.42 -1.71 3.03
C PRO A 21 -0.80 -3.19 3.00
N LEU A 22 -0.69 -3.81 1.81
CA LEU A 22 -0.86 -5.25 1.66
C LEU A 22 0.18 -5.94 2.53
N SER A 23 -0.29 -6.84 3.39
CA SER A 23 0.56 -7.72 4.17
C SER A 23 0.76 -9.03 3.42
N ALA A 24 1.99 -9.53 3.41
CA ALA A 24 2.29 -10.81 2.79
C ALA A 24 2.22 -11.93 3.84
N MET A 25 1.32 -12.89 3.63
CA MET A 25 1.23 -14.11 4.43
C MET A 25 1.91 -15.26 3.67
N SER A 26 2.94 -15.87 4.26
CA SER A 26 3.70 -16.94 3.61
C SER A 26 3.46 -18.28 4.29
N TYR A 27 3.03 -19.27 3.52
CA TYR A 27 2.79 -20.63 4.00
C TYR A 27 3.99 -21.51 3.71
N TYR A 28 4.41 -22.24 4.73
CA TYR A 28 5.51 -23.17 4.66
C TYR A 28 5.00 -24.57 4.95
N GLU A 29 5.40 -25.52 4.13
CA GLU A 29 5.30 -26.93 4.46
C GLU A 29 6.56 -27.38 5.20
N VAL A 30 6.40 -28.31 6.13
CA VAL A 30 7.51 -28.99 6.79
C VAL A 30 7.85 -30.22 5.94
N THR A 31 9.07 -30.27 5.43
CA THR A 31 9.53 -31.42 4.64
C THR A 31 9.87 -32.60 5.55
N GLU A 32 9.99 -33.80 4.96
CA GLU A 32 10.43 -35.02 5.66
C GLU A 32 11.78 -34.87 6.37
N ARG A 33 12.62 -33.94 5.91
CA ARG A 33 13.93 -33.64 6.51
C ARG A 33 13.87 -32.56 7.59
N ASN A 34 12.67 -32.21 8.08
CA ASN A 34 12.43 -31.13 9.05
C ASN A 34 12.93 -29.76 8.59
N THR A 35 12.80 -29.46 7.29
CA THR A 35 13.09 -28.12 6.75
C THR A 35 11.81 -27.43 6.31
N LEU A 36 11.80 -26.10 6.32
CA LEU A 36 10.67 -25.31 5.83
C LEU A 36 10.83 -25.06 4.33
N ARG A 37 9.84 -25.47 3.54
CA ARG A 37 9.74 -25.12 2.11
C ARG A 37 8.54 -24.20 1.91
N ARG A 38 8.75 -23.04 1.30
CA ARG A 38 7.65 -22.11 0.97
C ARG A 38 6.81 -22.70 -0.17
N ASN A 39 5.51 -22.85 0.05
CA ASN A 39 4.59 -23.39 -0.95
C ASN A 39 3.69 -22.30 -1.55
N ARG A 40 3.24 -21.34 -0.72
CA ARG A 40 2.28 -20.30 -1.11
C ARG A 40 2.62 -18.96 -0.46
N THR A 41 2.34 -17.87 -1.18
CA THR A 41 2.33 -16.50 -0.65
C THR A 41 1.01 -15.86 -1.02
N GLU A 42 0.36 -15.24 -0.04
CA GLU A 42 -0.88 -14.50 -0.21
C GLU A 42 -0.66 -13.04 0.16
N LEU A 43 -1.26 -12.13 -0.61
CA LEU A 43 -1.36 -10.72 -0.26
C LEU A 43 -2.73 -10.50 0.38
N THR A 44 -2.73 -10.07 1.63
CA THR A 44 -3.93 -9.80 2.43
C THR A 44 -3.93 -8.32 2.86
N ASP A 45 -5.12 -7.75 2.99
CA ASP A 45 -5.28 -6.34 3.39
C ASP A 45 -5.00 -6.10 4.89
N ALA A 46 -4.89 -7.15 5.71
CA ALA A 46 -4.54 -7.06 7.12
C ALA A 46 -3.75 -8.30 7.60
N PRO A 47 -2.75 -8.13 8.49
CA PRO A 47 -2.16 -9.25 9.21
C PRO A 47 -3.18 -9.86 10.17
N GLU A 48 -2.92 -11.11 10.55
CA GLU A 48 -3.82 -11.98 11.30
C GLU A 48 -3.78 -11.52 12.74
N GLY A 49 -4.75 -10.66 13.10
CA GLY A 49 -4.81 -9.96 14.39
C GLY A 49 -5.00 -10.89 15.58
#